data_AF-A0A1E1WD56-F1
#
_entry.id   AF-A0A1E1WD56-F1
#
_cell.length_a   1.000
_cell.length_b   1.000
_cell.length_c   1.000
_cell.angle_alpha   90.00
_cell.angle_beta   90.00
_cell.angle_gamma   90.00
#
_symmetry.space_group_name_H-M   'P 1'
#
loop_
_entity.id
_entity.type
_entity.pdbx_description
1 polymer ?
#
loop_
_entity_poly.entity_id
_entity_poly.type
_entity_poly.pdbx_seq_one_letter_code
_entity_poly.pdbx_strand_id
1 'polypeptide(L)'
;APNRRLSSSRTSLASSRQSLTSYASPTAERGSSPDLAGKRASFVETGFVETLTPQYTPGQSITSPQPAPSVEDKLANLQAQQEITQLKSEVEDLKEKLETIKVRRAEDREKLKEFERVKLQLEQANEFKTKIMESQAQLQRDLQRAKQEVREAQEALEIHNDETAELQEAAEMAALDKEMAEERAEALQMELEQCREKLEEATLDLQLMKAEMEAGGNIQHPYAATDSGATGYEMRQLQQQNIRLRDTLVRLRDLSAHDKHAMQKMQKDIEQYKSEIAELSRTKEKLSGRVEELEAQVADLREQVDAALGAEEMVEQLADKKMALEDQVEQLKQDVSELEALQEVHEQLVESNRELEMDLREELEMAHAATREANREREAALETIMDRDTTILKFRELVQKMTEQYNEIRAQLESKQGSPAPSEQESTPEPARSSPPAELGSLVHASRASTRSIDLQLRALELTQARARADMLAACLPDHFMVQAGDHDAILLILLLQRLNTKADIILGQIRERFPAVNVWDREAVTKTHTAVQYSFRCQLEYQLHMIQCIVCMWVEALDTCAPDVLLR
;
A
#
# COMPACT_ATOMS: atom_id res chain seq x y z
N ALA A 1 -20.90 40.99 27.41
CA ALA A 1 -22.12 40.16 27.47
C ALA A 1 -23.05 40.59 26.34
N PRO A 2 -23.91 39.73 25.74
CA PRO A 2 -23.86 38.26 25.69
C PRO A 2 -24.29 37.64 24.32
N ASN A 3 -24.03 36.33 24.21
CA ASN A 3 -24.82 35.23 23.59
C ASN A 3 -26.00 35.51 22.64
N ARG A 4 -26.07 34.73 21.55
CA ARG A 4 -27.14 33.70 21.37
C ARG A 4 -26.82 32.66 20.30
N ARG A 5 -26.94 31.38 20.72
CA ARG A 5 -27.04 30.14 19.93
C ARG A 5 -28.49 29.87 19.53
N LEU A 6 -28.72 29.24 18.38
CA LEU A 6 -29.87 28.39 17.97
C LEU A 6 -29.27 27.43 16.90
N SER A 7 -29.15 26.11 17.01
CA SER A 7 -29.97 24.97 17.48
C SER A 7 -30.97 24.40 16.47
N SER A 8 -30.87 23.07 16.29
CA SER A 8 -31.79 22.09 15.67
C SER A 8 -31.60 21.85 14.16
N SER A 9 -31.64 20.62 13.60
CA SER A 9 -32.18 19.35 14.11
C SER A 9 -31.38 18.13 13.63
N ARG A 10 -31.08 17.22 14.57
CA ARG A 10 -30.72 15.82 14.31
C ARG A 10 -32.00 14.99 14.39
N THR A 11 -32.29 14.18 13.39
CA THR A 11 -33.28 13.10 13.47
C THR A 11 -32.54 11.76 13.57
N SER A 12 -32.66 11.16 14.75
CA SER A 12 -32.31 9.79 15.06
C SER A 12 -33.43 8.84 14.64
N LEU A 13 -33.10 7.73 13.99
CA LEU A 13 -33.91 6.51 14.01
C LEU A 13 -33.01 5.35 14.38
N ALA A 14 -33.21 4.86 15.61
CA ALA A 14 -32.74 3.58 16.09
C ALA A 14 -33.90 2.58 16.04
N SER A 15 -33.53 1.29 16.01
CA SER A 15 -34.37 0.08 16.16
C SER A 15 -34.75 -0.63 14.86
N SER A 16 -34.07 -1.74 14.57
CA SER A 16 -34.69 -3.06 14.80
C SER A 16 -33.65 -4.18 14.68
N ARG A 17 -33.31 -4.81 15.82
CA ARG A 17 -32.72 -6.14 15.88
C ARG A 17 -33.88 -7.13 15.97
N GLN A 18 -33.99 -8.06 15.02
CA GLN A 18 -34.63 -9.37 15.28
C GLN A 18 -33.91 -10.49 14.51
N SER A 19 -33.43 -11.43 15.32
CA SER A 19 -33.06 -12.82 15.09
C SER A 19 -34.19 -13.68 14.51
N LEU A 20 -33.85 -14.79 13.83
CA LEU A 20 -34.51 -16.12 13.82
C LEU A 20 -33.59 -17.07 13.01
N THR A 21 -32.79 -17.95 13.64
CA THR A 21 -33.04 -19.36 14.04
C THR A 21 -33.14 -20.39 12.91
N SER A 22 -32.06 -21.20 12.81
CA SER A 22 -31.99 -22.68 12.80
C SER A 22 -33.23 -23.53 12.47
N TYR A 23 -33.06 -24.47 11.53
CA TYR A 23 -33.55 -25.88 11.49
C TYR A 23 -32.79 -26.56 10.32
N ALA A 24 -32.43 -27.85 10.25
CA ALA A 24 -32.43 -29.00 11.15
C ALA A 24 -31.57 -30.09 10.44
N SER A 25 -30.96 -31.00 11.21
CA SER A 25 -30.36 -32.25 10.72
C SER A 25 -31.40 -33.25 10.20
N PRO A 26 -30.97 -34.33 9.52
CA PRO A 26 -31.11 -35.63 10.20
C PRO A 26 -29.89 -36.58 10.06
N THR A 27 -29.65 -37.30 11.17
CA THR A 27 -29.05 -38.64 11.34
C THR A 27 -29.84 -39.71 10.55
N ALA A 28 -29.40 -40.91 10.14
CA ALA A 28 -28.33 -41.88 10.44
C ALA A 28 -28.10 -42.74 9.15
N GLU A 29 -27.01 -43.50 8.92
CA GLU A 29 -26.70 -44.81 9.52
C GLU A 29 -25.27 -45.28 9.21
N ARG A 30 -24.83 -46.25 10.02
CA ARG A 30 -23.51 -46.88 10.16
C ARG A 30 -23.02 -47.67 8.95
N GLY A 31 -21.70 -47.68 8.76
CA GLY A 31 -20.94 -48.71 8.05
C GLY A 31 -19.47 -48.73 8.49
N SER A 32 -19.16 -49.62 9.44
CA SER A 32 -17.86 -50.23 9.82
C SER A 32 -16.51 -49.67 9.30
N SER A 33 -15.62 -49.36 10.26
CA SER A 33 -14.16 -49.23 10.16
C SER A 33 -13.46 -50.53 9.67
N PRO A 34 -12.14 -50.53 9.31
CA PRO A 34 -11.05 -50.34 10.29
C PRO A 34 -9.90 -49.39 9.87
N ASP A 35 -9.27 -48.86 10.94
CA ASP A 35 -7.91 -48.35 11.14
C ASP A 35 -6.94 -48.18 9.97
N LEU A 36 -6.30 -46.99 9.92
CA LEU A 36 -4.84 -46.87 9.98
C LEU A 36 -4.45 -45.51 10.59
N ALA A 37 -3.79 -45.56 11.74
CA ALA A 37 -3.14 -44.44 12.39
C ALA A 37 -1.88 -44.00 11.62
N GLY A 38 -1.73 -42.69 11.40
CA GLY A 38 -0.54 -42.11 10.78
C GLY A 38 -0.33 -40.69 11.29
N LYS A 39 0.54 -40.56 12.30
CA LYS A 39 1.02 -39.29 12.87
C LYS A 39 1.62 -38.41 11.78
N ARG A 40 1.15 -37.17 11.68
CA ARG A 40 1.85 -36.08 10.98
C ARG A 40 3.03 -35.65 11.84
N ALA A 41 4.24 -35.80 11.31
CA ALA A 41 5.42 -35.05 11.73
C ALA A 41 5.89 -34.27 10.51
N SER A 42 5.81 -32.94 10.59
CA SER A 42 6.33 -31.99 9.62
C SER A 42 7.82 -31.82 9.86
N PHE A 43 8.64 -32.39 8.99
CA PHE A 43 10.08 -32.16 8.92
C PHE A 43 10.33 -31.02 7.92
N VAL A 44 10.69 -29.83 8.41
CA VAL A 44 11.14 -28.69 7.61
C VAL A 44 12.66 -28.68 7.67
N GLU A 45 13.30 -29.01 6.55
CA GLU A 45 14.75 -29.13 6.42
C GLU A 45 15.34 -27.74 6.10
N THR A 46 15.98 -27.10 7.08
CA THR A 46 16.75 -25.87 6.90
C THR A 46 18.13 -26.19 6.33
N GLY A 47 18.36 -25.81 5.07
CA GLY A 47 19.67 -25.82 4.44
C GLY A 47 20.49 -24.60 4.84
N PHE A 48 21.27 -24.71 5.91
CA PHE A 48 22.47 -23.91 6.12
C PHE A 48 23.36 -24.64 7.14
N VAL A 49 24.68 -24.50 7.01
CA VAL A 49 25.75 -25.16 7.79
C VAL A 49 26.28 -26.48 7.20
N GLU A 50 26.91 -26.36 6.02
CA GLU A 50 28.02 -27.25 5.64
C GLU A 50 29.31 -26.42 5.64
N THR A 51 29.82 -26.11 6.83
CA THR A 51 31.18 -25.60 7.04
C THR A 51 31.51 -25.78 8.51
N LEU A 52 32.70 -26.31 8.80
CA LEU A 52 33.24 -26.73 10.10
C LEU A 52 33.08 -28.23 10.42
N THR A 53 33.77 -29.06 9.64
CA THR A 53 34.30 -30.32 10.16
C THR A 53 35.55 -30.03 11.00
N PRO A 54 35.56 -30.28 12.33
CA PRO A 54 36.80 -30.29 13.08
C PRO A 54 37.56 -31.58 12.70
N GLN A 55 38.69 -31.39 12.02
CA GLN A 55 39.66 -32.44 11.76
C GLN A 55 40.35 -32.85 13.07
N TYR A 56 39.71 -33.73 13.83
CA TYR A 56 40.34 -34.33 15.01
C TYR A 56 41.39 -35.33 14.55
N THR A 57 42.66 -34.98 14.72
CA THR A 57 43.79 -35.88 14.54
C THR A 57 44.04 -36.57 15.87
N PRO A 58 43.81 -37.90 16.03
CA PRO A 58 44.04 -38.56 17.30
C PRO A 58 45.54 -38.57 17.62
N GLY A 59 45.92 -37.87 18.69
CA GLY A 59 47.27 -37.91 19.25
C GLY A 59 47.59 -39.32 19.75
N GLN A 60 48.79 -39.80 19.44
CA GLN A 60 49.27 -41.10 19.90
C GLN A 60 49.36 -41.15 21.42
N SER A 61 48.55 -42.01 22.04
CA SER A 61 48.69 -42.43 23.42
C SER A 61 49.71 -43.57 23.51
N ILE A 62 50.87 -43.28 24.09
CA ILE A 62 51.90 -44.25 24.42
C ILE A 62 51.51 -44.90 25.75
N THR A 63 51.04 -46.16 25.74
CA THR A 63 51.37 -47.21 26.73
C THR A 63 50.42 -48.42 26.64
N SER A 64 51.02 -49.61 26.79
CA SER A 64 50.46 -50.96 26.96
C SER A 64 50.30 -51.85 25.70
N PRO A 65 50.89 -53.07 25.69
CA PRO A 65 50.80 -54.00 24.56
C PRO A 65 49.49 -54.79 24.59
N GLN A 66 48.69 -54.70 23.53
CA GLN A 66 47.56 -55.61 23.26
C GLN A 66 47.85 -56.53 22.04
N PRO A 67 47.15 -57.69 21.95
CA PRO A 67 47.46 -58.77 21.02
C PRO A 67 47.18 -58.39 19.56
N ALA A 68 47.86 -59.06 18.63
CA ALA A 68 47.68 -58.87 17.20
C ALA A 68 46.22 -59.14 16.75
N PRO A 69 45.65 -58.31 15.84
CA PRO A 69 44.29 -58.49 15.36
C PRO A 69 44.18 -59.78 14.53
N SER A 70 43.12 -60.54 14.79
CA SER A 70 42.84 -61.79 14.09
C SER A 70 42.46 -61.51 12.62
N VAL A 71 42.59 -62.52 11.76
CA VAL A 71 42.19 -62.42 10.34
C VAL A 71 40.68 -62.19 10.20
N GLU A 72 39.89 -62.60 11.20
CA GLU A 72 38.45 -62.38 11.30
C GLU A 72 38.10 -60.89 11.53
N ASP A 73 38.89 -60.16 12.34
CA ASP A 73 38.67 -58.72 12.58
C ASP A 73 38.94 -57.87 11.34
N LYS A 74 39.88 -58.31 10.49
CA LYS A 74 40.16 -57.67 9.20
C LYS A 74 39.04 -57.90 8.20
N LEU A 75 38.45 -59.11 8.20
CA LEU A 75 37.32 -59.45 7.33
C LEU A 75 36.05 -58.70 7.76
N ALA A 76 35.80 -58.60 9.07
CA ALA A 76 34.68 -57.83 9.63
C ALA A 76 34.81 -56.33 9.35
N ASN A 77 36.01 -55.76 9.48
CA ASN A 77 36.25 -54.36 9.07
C ASN A 77 36.03 -54.14 7.57
N LEU A 78 36.45 -55.08 6.72
CA LEU A 78 36.26 -54.95 5.27
C LEU A 78 34.77 -55.01 4.89
N GLN A 79 33.99 -55.87 5.55
CA GLN A 79 32.54 -55.95 5.40
C GLN A 79 31.84 -54.69 5.89
N ALA A 80 32.19 -54.19 7.09
CA ALA A 80 31.67 -52.94 7.61
C ALA A 80 32.02 -51.74 6.70
N GLN A 81 33.21 -51.75 6.11
CA GLN A 81 33.62 -50.70 5.19
C GLN A 81 32.84 -50.76 3.87
N GLN A 82 32.57 -51.96 3.34
CA GLN A 82 31.68 -52.13 2.18
C GLN A 82 30.24 -51.67 2.47
N GLU A 83 29.71 -51.99 3.65
CA GLU A 83 28.38 -51.58 4.10
C GLU A 83 28.29 -50.05 4.27
N ILE A 84 29.30 -49.41 4.85
CA ILE A 84 29.42 -47.94 4.91
C ILE A 84 29.45 -47.34 3.50
N THR A 85 30.11 -48.00 2.54
CA THR A 85 30.17 -47.49 1.17
C THR A 85 28.80 -47.60 0.47
N GLN A 86 28.06 -48.68 0.71
CA GLN A 86 26.68 -48.85 0.21
C GLN A 86 25.71 -47.84 0.85
N LEU A 87 25.79 -47.64 2.17
CA LEU A 87 24.98 -46.65 2.87
C LEU A 87 25.30 -45.23 2.39
N LYS A 88 26.58 -44.92 2.09
CA LYS A 88 26.95 -43.64 1.50
C LYS A 88 26.34 -43.43 0.11
N SER A 89 26.37 -44.45 -0.76
CA SER A 89 25.71 -44.36 -2.06
C SER A 89 24.19 -44.22 -1.93
N GLU A 90 23.56 -44.91 -0.96
CA GLU A 90 22.12 -44.78 -0.73
C GLU A 90 21.74 -43.40 -0.19
N VAL A 91 22.56 -42.82 0.69
CA VAL A 91 22.41 -41.43 1.15
C VAL A 91 22.56 -40.44 -0.01
N GLU A 92 23.51 -40.67 -0.92
CA GLU A 92 23.71 -39.84 -2.11
C GLU A 92 22.50 -39.93 -3.06
N ASP A 93 22.01 -41.14 -3.35
CA ASP A 93 20.78 -41.36 -4.14
C ASP A 93 19.55 -40.72 -3.49
N LEU A 94 19.43 -40.78 -2.16
CA LEU A 94 18.34 -40.15 -1.42
C LEU A 94 18.44 -38.61 -1.46
N LYS A 95 19.66 -38.06 -1.38
CA LYS A 95 19.90 -36.62 -1.54
C LYS A 95 19.53 -36.15 -2.95
N GLU A 96 19.90 -36.90 -4.00
CA GLU A 96 19.51 -36.57 -5.38
C GLU A 96 17.99 -36.62 -5.59
N LYS A 97 17.32 -37.64 -5.03
CA LYS A 97 15.85 -37.75 -5.04
C LYS A 97 15.18 -36.58 -4.31
N LEU A 98 15.76 -36.17 -3.20
CA LEU A 98 15.25 -35.05 -2.41
C LEU A 98 15.42 -33.72 -3.16
N GLU A 99 16.56 -33.50 -3.82
CA GLU A 99 16.75 -32.31 -4.67
C GLU A 99 15.84 -32.30 -5.89
N THR A 100 15.62 -33.42 -6.56
CA THR A 100 14.64 -33.48 -7.66
C THR A 100 13.22 -33.18 -7.19
N ILE A 101 12.83 -33.62 -5.98
CA ILE A 101 11.52 -33.25 -5.41
C ILE A 101 11.46 -31.76 -5.04
N LYS A 102 12.54 -31.17 -4.53
CA LYS A 102 12.62 -29.73 -4.23
C LYS A 102 12.45 -28.89 -5.50
N VAL A 103 13.19 -29.21 -6.56
CA VAL A 103 13.06 -28.55 -7.87
C VAL A 103 11.64 -28.69 -8.41
N ARG A 104 11.05 -29.89 -8.36
CA ARG A 104 9.68 -30.12 -8.82
C ARG A 104 8.65 -29.30 -8.02
N ARG A 105 8.82 -29.18 -6.69
CA ARG A 105 7.97 -28.31 -5.85
C ARG A 105 8.16 -26.82 -6.13
N ALA A 106 9.35 -26.40 -6.56
CA ALA A 106 9.57 -25.02 -6.99
C ALA A 106 8.87 -24.75 -8.33
N GLU A 107 9.02 -25.65 -9.31
CA GLU A 107 8.33 -25.57 -10.60
C GLU A 107 6.81 -25.59 -10.45
N ASP A 108 6.26 -26.44 -9.57
CA ASP A 108 4.81 -26.50 -9.33
C ASP A 108 4.29 -25.22 -8.66
N ARG A 109 5.11 -24.57 -7.81
CA ARG A 109 4.79 -23.25 -7.24
C ARG A 109 4.80 -22.17 -8.32
N GLU A 110 5.75 -22.18 -9.24
CA GLU A 110 5.77 -21.24 -10.36
C GLU A 110 4.57 -21.44 -11.28
N LYS A 111 4.23 -22.68 -11.63
CA LYS A 111 3.04 -23.00 -12.43
C LYS A 111 1.74 -22.54 -11.76
N LEU A 112 1.64 -22.63 -10.43
CA LEU A 112 0.50 -22.09 -9.69
C LEU A 112 0.39 -20.57 -9.84
N LYS A 113 1.50 -19.85 -9.67
CA LYS A 113 1.55 -18.38 -9.88
C LYS A 113 1.22 -18.00 -11.33
N GLU A 114 1.69 -18.77 -12.30
CA GLU A 114 1.34 -18.57 -13.70
C GLU A 114 -0.14 -18.83 -13.97
N PHE A 115 -0.70 -19.87 -13.37
CA PHE A 115 -2.12 -20.20 -13.48
C PHE A 115 -3.01 -19.10 -12.88
N GLU A 116 -2.65 -18.58 -11.71
CA GLU A 116 -3.35 -17.44 -11.07
C GLU A 116 -3.31 -16.19 -11.96
N ARG A 117 -2.15 -15.89 -12.56
CA ARG A 117 -2.01 -14.77 -13.50
C ARG A 117 -2.89 -14.94 -14.73
N VAL A 118 -2.92 -16.13 -15.33
CA VAL A 118 -3.76 -16.43 -16.50
C VAL A 118 -5.24 -16.39 -16.12
N LYS A 119 -5.60 -16.87 -14.93
CA LYS A 119 -6.97 -16.80 -14.41
C LYS A 119 -7.43 -15.35 -14.23
N LEU A 120 -6.59 -14.48 -13.67
CA LEU A 120 -6.88 -13.06 -13.54
C LEU A 120 -7.04 -12.39 -14.91
N GLN A 121 -6.17 -12.69 -15.88
CA GLN A 121 -6.31 -12.21 -17.26
C GLN A 121 -7.62 -12.68 -17.92
N LEU A 122 -8.04 -13.91 -17.64
CA LEU A 122 -9.31 -14.46 -18.13
C LEU A 122 -10.52 -13.76 -17.49
N GLU A 123 -10.46 -13.48 -16.18
CA GLU A 123 -11.50 -12.73 -15.46
C GLU A 123 -11.63 -11.31 -16.01
N GLN A 124 -10.51 -10.58 -16.17
CA GLN A 124 -10.49 -9.25 -16.80
C GLN A 124 -11.03 -9.30 -18.24
N ALA A 125 -10.62 -10.28 -19.04
CA ALA A 125 -11.13 -10.42 -20.40
C ALA A 125 -12.65 -10.70 -20.43
N ASN A 126 -13.17 -11.46 -19.47
CA ASN A 126 -14.62 -11.70 -19.33
C ASN A 126 -15.38 -10.45 -18.88
N GLU A 127 -14.81 -9.63 -18.00
CA GLU A 127 -15.38 -8.34 -17.63
C GLU A 127 -15.42 -7.38 -18.81
N PHE A 128 -14.32 -7.25 -19.56
CA PHE A 128 -14.29 -6.45 -20.80
C PHE A 128 -15.31 -6.94 -21.82
N LYS A 129 -15.43 -8.27 -22.00
CA LYS A 129 -16.46 -8.86 -22.86
C LYS A 129 -17.87 -8.50 -22.39
N THR A 130 -18.14 -8.56 -21.09
CA THR A 130 -19.45 -8.22 -20.51
C THR A 130 -19.78 -6.74 -20.72
N LYS A 131 -18.83 -5.83 -20.44
CA LYS A 131 -18.97 -4.39 -20.69
C LYS A 131 -19.23 -4.08 -22.18
N ILE A 132 -18.50 -4.73 -23.09
CA ILE A 132 -18.72 -4.57 -24.54
C ILE A 132 -20.10 -5.09 -24.95
N MET A 133 -20.53 -6.24 -24.42
CA MET A 133 -21.87 -6.78 -24.71
C MET A 133 -22.99 -5.87 -24.19
N GLU A 134 -22.84 -5.29 -23.00
CA GLU A 134 -23.79 -4.33 -22.43
C GLU A 134 -23.83 -3.03 -23.23
N SER A 135 -22.67 -2.48 -23.61
CA SER A 135 -22.57 -1.31 -24.49
C SER A 135 -23.20 -1.58 -25.86
N GLN A 136 -22.95 -2.74 -26.46
CA GLN A 136 -23.57 -3.15 -27.72
C GLN A 136 -25.10 -3.27 -27.58
N ALA A 137 -25.59 -3.84 -26.48
CA ALA A 137 -27.02 -3.95 -26.21
C ALA A 137 -27.68 -2.57 -25.98
N GLN A 138 -26.97 -1.65 -25.31
CA GLN A 138 -27.42 -0.27 -25.12
C GLN A 138 -27.49 0.47 -26.46
N LEU A 139 -26.43 0.40 -27.27
CA LEU A 139 -26.39 1.00 -28.61
C LEU A 139 -27.49 0.43 -29.52
N GLN A 140 -27.80 -0.87 -29.43
CA GLN A 140 -28.93 -1.46 -30.17
C GLN A 140 -30.28 -0.90 -29.71
N ARG A 141 -30.48 -0.69 -28.41
CA ARG A 141 -31.70 -0.09 -27.86
C ARG A 141 -31.84 1.37 -28.28
N ASP A 142 -30.76 2.15 -28.23
CA ASP A 142 -30.75 3.55 -28.64
C ASP A 142 -30.98 3.69 -30.15
N LEU A 143 -30.38 2.82 -30.95
CA LEU A 143 -30.62 2.77 -32.40
C LEU A 143 -32.07 2.40 -32.73
N GLN A 144 -32.68 1.49 -31.97
CA GLN A 144 -34.09 1.14 -32.13
C GLN A 144 -35.00 2.30 -31.70
N ARG A 145 -34.69 3.00 -30.61
CA ARG A 145 -35.41 4.20 -30.17
C ARG A 145 -35.32 5.32 -31.19
N ALA A 146 -34.12 5.64 -31.68
CA ALA A 146 -33.94 6.66 -32.72
C ALA A 146 -34.70 6.30 -34.01
N LYS A 147 -34.72 5.03 -34.42
CA LYS A 147 -35.54 4.58 -35.56
C LYS A 147 -37.03 4.74 -35.31
N GLN A 148 -37.50 4.54 -34.09
CA GLN A 148 -38.89 4.73 -33.72
C GLN A 148 -39.26 6.22 -33.73
N GLU A 149 -38.44 7.08 -33.14
CA GLU A 149 -38.63 8.53 -33.17
C GLU A 149 -38.66 9.10 -34.60
N VAL A 150 -37.79 8.60 -35.49
CA VAL A 150 -37.81 8.97 -36.91
C VAL A 150 -39.12 8.55 -37.58
N ARG A 151 -39.66 7.36 -37.28
CA ARG A 151 -40.95 6.92 -37.83
C ARG A 151 -42.10 7.76 -37.30
N GLU A 152 -42.14 8.02 -35.99
CA GLU A 152 -43.18 8.86 -35.39
C GLU A 152 -43.13 10.29 -35.95
N ALA A 153 -41.95 10.83 -36.20
CA ALA A 153 -41.80 12.13 -36.86
C ALA A 153 -42.26 12.10 -38.33
N GLN A 154 -42.03 11.00 -39.05
CA GLN A 154 -42.55 10.80 -40.42
C GLN A 154 -44.07 10.70 -40.43
N GLU A 155 -44.66 9.89 -39.55
CA GLU A 155 -46.11 9.75 -39.41
C GLU A 155 -46.77 11.09 -39.03
N ALA A 156 -46.17 11.86 -38.12
CA ALA A 156 -46.67 13.19 -37.77
C ALA A 156 -46.61 14.18 -38.95
N LEU A 157 -45.58 14.08 -39.79
CA LEU A 157 -45.45 14.90 -40.99
C LEU A 157 -46.45 14.49 -42.08
N GLU A 158 -46.71 13.18 -42.25
CA GLU A 158 -47.76 12.67 -43.14
C GLU A 158 -49.13 13.17 -42.71
N ILE A 159 -49.47 13.07 -41.42
CA ILE A 159 -50.72 13.60 -40.86
C ILE A 159 -50.85 15.10 -41.12
N HIS A 160 -49.80 15.89 -40.84
CA HIS A 160 -49.82 17.33 -41.10
C HIS A 160 -50.01 17.65 -42.59
N ASN A 161 -49.40 16.87 -43.49
CA ASN A 161 -49.57 17.05 -44.93
C ASN A 161 -50.99 16.73 -45.38
N ASP A 162 -51.60 15.66 -44.84
CA ASP A 162 -52.98 15.28 -45.11
C ASP A 162 -53.94 16.38 -44.61
N GLU A 163 -53.75 16.87 -43.38
CA GLU A 163 -54.52 18.01 -42.84
C GLU A 163 -54.36 19.26 -43.72
N THR A 164 -53.15 19.53 -44.21
CA THR A 164 -52.90 20.68 -45.11
C THR A 164 -53.60 20.48 -46.46
N ALA A 165 -53.62 19.26 -46.99
CA ALA A 165 -54.34 18.93 -48.22
C ALA A 165 -55.86 19.09 -48.04
N GLU A 166 -56.43 18.59 -46.94
CA GLU A 166 -57.84 18.75 -46.61
C GLU A 166 -58.22 20.24 -46.47
N LEU A 167 -57.39 21.04 -45.81
CA LEU A 167 -57.59 22.49 -45.71
C LEU A 167 -57.50 23.18 -47.07
N GLN A 168 -56.61 22.73 -47.95
CA GLN A 168 -56.51 23.25 -49.31
C GLN A 168 -57.74 22.89 -50.15
N GLU A 169 -58.21 21.65 -50.10
CA GLU A 169 -59.46 21.24 -50.76
C GLU A 169 -60.66 22.02 -50.21
N ALA A 170 -60.74 22.24 -48.90
CA ALA A 170 -61.77 23.07 -48.29
C ALA A 170 -61.71 24.52 -48.76
N ALA A 171 -60.52 25.08 -48.91
CA ALA A 171 -60.32 26.42 -49.47
C ALA A 171 -60.73 26.50 -50.94
N GLU A 172 -60.42 25.48 -51.75
CA GLU A 172 -60.84 25.39 -53.16
C GLU A 172 -62.36 25.28 -53.28
N MET A 173 -63.02 24.45 -52.45
CA MET A 173 -64.48 24.38 -52.40
C MET A 173 -65.12 25.73 -52.01
N ALA A 174 -64.57 26.40 -51.00
CA ALA A 174 -65.05 27.72 -50.59
C ALA A 174 -64.85 28.78 -51.68
N ALA A 175 -63.74 28.70 -52.44
CA ALA A 175 -63.50 29.57 -53.58
C ALA A 175 -64.52 29.33 -54.71
N LEU A 176 -64.83 28.07 -55.03
CA LEU A 176 -65.85 27.72 -56.02
C LEU A 176 -67.25 28.21 -55.61
N ASP A 177 -67.65 28.03 -54.34
CA ASP A 177 -68.93 28.53 -53.85
C ASP A 177 -69.03 30.06 -53.95
N LYS A 178 -67.91 30.75 -53.69
CA LYS A 178 -67.82 32.20 -53.85
C LYS A 178 -67.94 32.61 -55.32
N GLU A 179 -67.23 31.95 -56.24
CA GLU A 179 -67.32 32.22 -57.68
C GLU A 179 -68.76 31.98 -58.19
N MET A 180 -69.39 30.87 -57.79
CA MET A 180 -70.78 30.56 -58.11
C MET A 180 -71.76 31.61 -57.56
N ALA A 181 -71.49 32.18 -56.38
CA ALA A 181 -72.30 33.25 -55.82
C ALA A 181 -72.08 34.58 -56.56
N GLU A 182 -70.85 34.89 -56.96
CA GLU A 182 -70.50 36.06 -57.76
C GLU A 182 -71.18 35.99 -59.14
N GLU A 183 -71.10 34.86 -59.86
CA GLU A 183 -71.78 34.67 -61.15
C GLU A 183 -73.31 34.85 -61.03
N ARG A 184 -73.93 34.30 -59.97
CA ARG A 184 -75.37 34.50 -59.73
C ARG A 184 -75.71 35.95 -59.44
N ALA A 185 -74.87 36.65 -58.68
CA ALA A 185 -75.07 38.07 -58.39
C ALA A 185 -74.92 38.91 -59.67
N GLU A 186 -73.94 38.63 -60.50
CA GLU A 186 -73.74 39.26 -61.82
C GLU A 186 -74.92 39.00 -62.76
N ALA A 187 -75.42 37.76 -62.82
CA ALA A 187 -76.60 37.42 -63.63
C ALA A 187 -77.84 38.19 -63.18
N LEU A 188 -78.12 38.24 -61.87
CA LEU A 188 -79.24 39.02 -61.32
C LEU A 188 -79.06 40.52 -61.54
N GLN A 189 -77.83 41.03 -61.51
CA GLN A 189 -77.53 42.42 -61.86
C GLN A 189 -77.85 42.72 -63.32
N MET A 190 -77.44 41.85 -64.26
CA MET A 190 -77.80 41.99 -65.68
C MET A 190 -79.31 41.93 -65.90
N GLU A 191 -80.03 41.05 -65.22
CA GLU A 191 -81.50 40.99 -65.31
C GLU A 191 -82.16 42.27 -64.77
N LEU A 192 -81.65 42.81 -63.66
CA LEU A 192 -82.10 44.08 -63.10
C LEU A 192 -81.84 45.25 -64.05
N GLU A 193 -80.67 45.30 -64.68
CA GLU A 193 -80.33 46.29 -65.71
C GLU A 193 -81.27 46.17 -66.91
N GLN A 194 -81.51 44.97 -67.41
CA GLN A 194 -82.44 44.74 -68.52
C GLN A 194 -83.89 45.13 -68.17
N CYS A 195 -84.32 44.91 -66.92
CA CYS A 195 -85.63 45.36 -66.44
C CYS A 195 -85.68 46.89 -66.31
N ARG A 196 -84.58 47.53 -65.87
CA ARG A 196 -84.47 48.99 -65.82
C ARG A 196 -84.53 49.59 -67.23
N GLU A 197 -83.81 49.05 -68.20
CA GLU A 197 -83.87 49.49 -69.60
C GLU A 197 -85.30 49.42 -70.14
N LYS A 198 -86.00 48.29 -69.96
CA LYS A 198 -87.42 48.15 -70.37
C LYS A 198 -88.33 49.14 -69.64
N LEU A 199 -88.07 49.43 -68.37
CA LEU A 199 -88.82 50.42 -67.62
C LEU A 199 -88.55 51.84 -68.16
N GLU A 200 -87.31 52.16 -68.50
CA GLU A 200 -86.92 53.43 -69.12
C GLU A 200 -87.58 53.60 -70.50
N GLU A 201 -87.59 52.57 -71.33
CA GLU A 201 -88.31 52.52 -72.61
C GLU A 201 -89.81 52.77 -72.43
N ALA A 202 -90.48 52.02 -71.54
CA ALA A 202 -91.91 52.20 -71.26
C ALA A 202 -92.22 53.58 -70.65
N THR A 203 -91.29 54.13 -69.86
CA THR A 203 -91.43 55.47 -69.29
C THR A 203 -91.29 56.54 -70.37
N LEU A 204 -90.36 56.37 -71.33
CA LEU A 204 -90.24 57.23 -72.50
C LEU A 204 -91.49 57.16 -73.39
N ASP A 205 -92.04 55.96 -73.63
CA ASP A 205 -93.28 55.79 -74.38
C ASP A 205 -94.46 56.49 -73.69
N LEU A 206 -94.58 56.40 -72.36
CA LEU A 206 -95.57 57.15 -71.59
C LEU A 206 -95.37 58.67 -71.69
N GLN A 207 -94.11 59.14 -71.71
CA GLN A 207 -93.80 60.55 -71.89
C GLN A 207 -94.17 61.03 -73.30
N LEU A 208 -93.90 60.23 -74.34
CA LEU A 208 -94.31 60.49 -75.72
C LEU A 208 -95.84 60.52 -75.84
N MET A 209 -96.55 59.53 -75.29
CA MET A 209 -98.01 59.49 -75.29
C MET A 209 -98.64 60.66 -74.51
N LYS A 210 -98.02 61.08 -73.40
CA LYS A 210 -98.45 62.30 -72.69
C LYS A 210 -98.18 63.56 -73.51
N ALA A 211 -97.03 63.67 -74.15
CA ALA A 211 -96.72 64.79 -75.05
C ALA A 211 -97.64 64.81 -76.27
N GLU A 212 -98.04 63.66 -76.79
CA GLU A 212 -99.04 63.52 -77.86
C GLU A 212 -100.45 63.88 -77.38
N MET A 213 -100.84 63.52 -76.14
CA MET A 213 -102.09 63.98 -75.52
C MET A 213 -102.09 65.49 -75.25
N GLU A 214 -100.95 66.07 -74.84
CA GLU A 214 -100.79 67.52 -74.67
C GLU A 214 -100.76 68.26 -76.03
N ALA A 215 -100.30 67.62 -77.11
CA ALA A 215 -100.30 68.17 -78.48
C ALA A 215 -101.63 67.99 -79.23
N GLY A 216 -102.54 67.14 -78.73
CA GLY A 216 -103.79 66.75 -79.40
C GLY A 216 -105.08 67.45 -78.95
N GLY A 217 -105.00 68.64 -78.34
CA GLY A 217 -106.15 69.28 -77.69
C GLY A 217 -106.21 70.81 -77.75
N ASN A 218 -106.49 71.36 -78.93
CA ASN A 218 -107.22 72.61 -79.20
C ASN A 218 -106.73 73.97 -78.62
N ILE A 219 -106.00 74.72 -79.48
CA ILE A 219 -106.29 76.08 -79.98
C ILE A 219 -106.73 77.18 -78.98
N GLN A 220 -105.84 78.16 -78.73
CA GLN A 220 -106.15 79.60 -78.84
C GLN A 220 -104.84 80.44 -79.00
N HIS A 221 -104.53 80.82 -80.25
CA HIS A 221 -103.66 81.94 -80.65
C HIS A 221 -104.45 83.28 -80.48
N PRO A 222 -103.91 84.53 -80.67
CA PRO A 222 -102.61 84.91 -81.27
C PRO A 222 -101.88 86.16 -80.70
N TYR A 223 -100.58 86.34 -80.99
CA TYR A 223 -100.04 87.48 -81.77
C TYR A 223 -98.54 87.36 -82.10
N ALA A 224 -98.19 87.78 -83.33
CA ALA A 224 -96.87 88.12 -83.90
C ALA A 224 -95.81 86.99 -84.03
N ALA A 225 -95.53 86.41 -85.21
CA ALA A 225 -94.85 87.00 -86.38
C ALA A 225 -93.57 87.74 -85.98
N THR A 226 -92.37 87.49 -86.49
CA THR A 226 -91.79 86.61 -87.51
C THR A 226 -90.29 86.87 -87.38
N ASP A 227 -89.49 85.91 -87.82
CA ASP A 227 -88.16 86.12 -88.40
C ASP A 227 -86.92 86.02 -87.50
N SER A 228 -85.88 85.44 -88.11
CA SER A 228 -84.48 85.33 -87.68
C SER A 228 -84.12 84.19 -86.71
N GLY A 229 -83.75 83.06 -87.33
CA GLY A 229 -83.03 81.98 -86.69
C GLY A 229 -81.61 82.38 -86.28
N ALA A 230 -81.20 81.96 -85.09
CA ALA A 230 -79.81 81.72 -84.65
C ALA A 230 -79.74 81.14 -83.22
N THR A 231 -80.77 81.33 -82.38
CA THR A 231 -80.71 80.98 -80.94
C THR A 231 -81.22 79.57 -80.57
N GLY A 232 -81.98 78.90 -81.45
CA GLY A 232 -82.48 77.54 -81.19
C GLY A 232 -81.42 76.43 -81.27
N TYR A 233 -80.40 76.61 -82.12
CA TYR A 233 -79.26 75.69 -82.24
C TYR A 233 -78.32 75.83 -81.05
N GLU A 234 -78.04 77.06 -80.61
CA GLU A 234 -77.25 77.35 -79.41
C GLU A 234 -77.90 76.81 -78.13
N MET A 235 -79.22 76.96 -77.98
CA MET A 235 -79.97 76.39 -76.84
C MET A 235 -79.94 74.85 -76.84
N ARG A 236 -80.13 74.20 -78.00
CA ARG A 236 -80.01 72.73 -78.11
C ARG A 236 -78.58 72.23 -77.89
N GLN A 237 -77.58 72.97 -78.37
CA GLN A 237 -76.17 72.65 -78.15
C GLN A 237 -75.80 72.77 -76.66
N LEU A 238 -76.32 73.79 -75.96
CA LEU A 238 -76.16 73.94 -74.51
C LEU A 238 -76.89 72.88 -73.70
N GLN A 239 -78.08 72.44 -74.12
CA GLN A 239 -78.80 71.32 -73.51
C GLN A 239 -78.04 70.00 -73.70
N GLN A 240 -77.51 69.74 -74.88
CA GLN A 240 -76.72 68.54 -75.18
C GLN A 240 -75.38 68.55 -74.44
N GLN A 241 -74.74 69.72 -74.28
CA GLN A 241 -73.58 69.88 -73.41
C GLN A 241 -73.92 69.63 -71.94
N ASN A 242 -75.07 70.12 -71.45
CA ASN A 242 -75.52 69.83 -70.08
C ASN A 242 -75.79 68.35 -69.84
N ILE A 243 -76.37 67.64 -70.81
CA ILE A 243 -76.59 66.19 -70.72
C ILE A 243 -75.25 65.45 -70.70
N ARG A 244 -74.32 65.78 -71.59
CA ARG A 244 -72.97 65.20 -71.58
C ARG A 244 -72.23 65.47 -70.28
N LEU A 245 -72.35 66.68 -69.72
CA LEU A 245 -71.78 67.01 -68.42
C LEU A 245 -72.41 66.20 -67.28
N ARG A 246 -73.74 66.00 -67.29
CA ARG A 246 -74.42 65.12 -66.34
C ARG A 246 -73.96 63.67 -66.48
N ASP A 247 -73.84 63.13 -67.69
CA ASP A 247 -73.35 61.76 -67.92
C ASP A 247 -71.90 61.59 -67.49
N THR A 248 -71.04 62.61 -67.71
CA THR A 248 -69.67 62.58 -67.20
C THR A 248 -69.63 62.67 -65.68
N LEU A 249 -70.53 63.43 -65.06
CA LEU A 249 -70.65 63.52 -63.60
C LEU A 249 -71.15 62.22 -62.99
N VAL A 250 -72.10 61.53 -63.64
CA VAL A 250 -72.56 60.20 -63.22
C VAL A 250 -71.44 59.18 -63.35
N ARG A 251 -70.74 59.14 -64.49
CA ARG A 251 -69.56 58.27 -64.66
C ARG A 251 -68.45 58.57 -63.66
N LEU A 252 -68.18 59.84 -63.36
CA LEU A 252 -67.23 60.24 -62.31
C LEU A 252 -67.71 59.81 -60.93
N ARG A 253 -69.01 59.89 -60.63
CA ARG A 253 -69.58 59.40 -59.37
C ARG A 253 -69.43 57.89 -59.24
N ASP A 254 -69.72 57.14 -60.29
CA ASP A 254 -69.68 55.68 -60.27
C ASP A 254 -68.24 55.16 -60.27
N LEU A 255 -67.32 55.79 -61.02
CA LEU A 255 -65.87 55.56 -60.89
C LEU A 255 -65.37 55.89 -59.48
N SER A 256 -65.80 57.02 -58.90
CA SER A 256 -65.45 57.39 -57.53
C SER A 256 -66.00 56.40 -56.49
N ALA A 257 -67.20 55.86 -56.72
CA ALA A 257 -67.78 54.82 -55.87
C ALA A 257 -67.01 53.49 -56.00
N HIS A 258 -66.62 53.10 -57.22
CA HIS A 258 -65.80 51.93 -57.48
C HIS A 258 -64.42 52.04 -56.84
N ASP A 259 -63.72 53.17 -57.03
CA ASP A 259 -62.43 53.45 -56.40
C ASP A 259 -62.53 53.43 -54.88
N LYS A 260 -63.63 53.95 -54.31
CA LYS A 260 -63.88 53.89 -52.87
C LYS A 260 -64.08 52.45 -52.38
N HIS A 261 -64.82 51.63 -53.11
CA HIS A 261 -64.99 50.21 -52.78
C HIS A 261 -63.67 49.43 -52.92
N ALA A 262 -62.88 49.68 -53.96
CA ALA A 262 -61.57 49.08 -54.14
C ALA A 262 -60.59 49.50 -53.02
N MET A 263 -60.56 50.78 -52.65
CA MET A 263 -59.78 51.27 -51.50
C MET A 263 -60.23 50.63 -50.19
N GLN A 264 -61.55 50.47 -49.97
CA GLN A 264 -62.07 49.79 -48.78
C GLN A 264 -61.70 48.30 -48.74
N LYS A 265 -61.71 47.61 -49.88
CA LYS A 265 -61.26 46.21 -49.98
C LYS A 265 -59.77 46.10 -49.64
N MET A 266 -58.94 46.93 -50.27
CA MET A 266 -57.50 46.99 -49.98
C MET A 266 -57.20 47.34 -48.53
N GLN A 267 -57.99 48.21 -47.89
CA GLN A 267 -57.87 48.51 -46.46
C GLN A 267 -58.15 47.28 -45.59
N LYS A 268 -59.22 46.52 -45.89
CA LYS A 268 -59.54 45.28 -45.18
C LYS A 268 -58.44 44.22 -45.35
N ASP A 269 -57.92 44.05 -46.57
CA ASP A 269 -56.86 43.08 -46.84
C ASP A 269 -55.57 43.48 -46.08
N ILE A 270 -55.23 44.78 -46.04
CA ILE A 270 -54.12 45.29 -45.23
C ILE A 270 -54.35 45.06 -43.73
N GLU A 271 -55.57 45.25 -43.23
CA GLU A 271 -55.92 44.98 -41.83
C GLU A 271 -55.80 43.49 -41.50
N GLN A 272 -56.23 42.61 -42.41
CA GLN A 272 -56.09 41.16 -42.27
C GLN A 272 -54.62 40.72 -42.26
N TYR A 273 -53.81 41.17 -43.23
CA TYR A 273 -52.37 40.86 -43.24
C TYR A 273 -51.66 41.39 -42.00
N LYS A 274 -52.08 42.55 -41.47
CA LYS A 274 -51.54 43.04 -40.18
C LYS A 274 -51.89 42.11 -39.02
N SER A 275 -53.11 41.56 -38.97
CA SER A 275 -53.46 40.58 -37.93
C SER A 275 -52.69 39.27 -38.08
N GLU A 276 -52.55 38.74 -39.29
CA GLU A 276 -51.80 37.50 -39.55
C GLU A 276 -50.31 37.67 -39.21
N ILE A 277 -49.70 38.81 -39.59
CA ILE A 277 -48.31 39.13 -39.22
C ILE A 277 -48.16 39.21 -37.70
N ALA A 278 -49.13 39.79 -36.99
CA ALA A 278 -49.10 39.87 -35.53
C ALA A 278 -49.24 38.49 -34.87
N GLU A 279 -50.07 37.61 -35.41
CA GLU A 279 -50.21 36.22 -34.93
C GLU A 279 -48.96 35.39 -35.20
N LEU A 280 -48.41 35.46 -36.42
CA LEU A 280 -47.14 34.82 -36.77
C LEU A 280 -45.97 35.33 -35.92
N SER A 281 -45.97 36.61 -35.57
CA SER A 281 -44.95 37.17 -34.67
C SER A 281 -45.07 36.58 -33.26
N ARG A 282 -46.29 36.42 -32.74
CA ARG A 282 -46.53 35.79 -31.43
C ARG A 282 -46.16 34.31 -31.42
N THR A 283 -46.47 33.55 -32.47
CA THR A 283 -46.10 32.14 -32.56
C THR A 283 -44.59 31.96 -32.69
N LYS A 284 -43.93 32.82 -33.47
CA LYS A 284 -42.47 32.88 -33.55
C LYS A 284 -41.83 33.14 -32.18
N GLU A 285 -42.32 34.11 -31.42
CA GLU A 285 -41.82 34.39 -30.07
C GLU A 285 -41.99 33.19 -29.13
N LYS A 286 -43.15 32.53 -29.16
CA LYS A 286 -43.40 31.32 -28.35
C LYS A 286 -42.48 30.16 -28.72
N LEU A 287 -42.32 29.89 -30.02
CA LEU A 287 -41.43 28.83 -30.50
C LEU A 287 -39.97 29.16 -30.20
N SER A 288 -39.55 30.42 -30.33
CA SER A 288 -38.21 30.89 -29.95
C SER A 288 -37.96 30.65 -28.46
N GLY A 289 -38.91 31.03 -27.59
CA GLY A 289 -38.79 30.76 -26.15
C GLY A 289 -38.71 29.27 -25.83
N ARG A 290 -39.48 28.43 -26.54
CA ARG A 290 -39.41 26.98 -26.35
C ARG A 290 -38.07 26.40 -26.80
N VAL A 291 -37.49 26.93 -27.87
CA VAL A 291 -36.14 26.55 -28.33
C VAL A 291 -35.11 26.95 -27.27
N GLU A 292 -35.15 28.17 -26.74
CA GLU A 292 -34.26 28.64 -25.69
C GLU A 292 -34.35 27.77 -24.41
N GLU A 293 -35.55 27.38 -23.99
CA GLU A 293 -35.75 26.47 -22.87
C GLU A 293 -35.16 25.08 -23.13
N LEU A 294 -35.35 24.53 -24.33
CA LEU A 294 -34.80 23.23 -24.70
C LEU A 294 -33.26 23.29 -24.79
N GLU A 295 -32.70 24.38 -25.30
CA GLU A 295 -31.26 24.60 -25.32
C GLU A 295 -30.68 24.68 -23.90
N ALA A 296 -31.37 25.36 -22.98
CA ALA A 296 -30.99 25.39 -21.56
C ALA A 296 -31.04 23.99 -20.93
N GLN A 297 -32.10 23.21 -21.18
CA GLN A 297 -32.21 21.83 -20.70
C GLN A 297 -31.11 20.92 -21.26
N VAL A 298 -30.75 21.09 -22.53
CA VAL A 298 -29.63 20.36 -23.15
C VAL A 298 -28.29 20.75 -22.50
N ALA A 299 -28.09 22.03 -22.18
CA ALA A 299 -26.89 22.48 -21.47
C ALA A 299 -26.80 21.85 -20.05
N ASP A 300 -27.89 21.88 -19.29
CA ASP A 300 -27.94 21.29 -17.95
C ASP A 300 -27.71 19.76 -17.98
N LEU A 301 -28.29 19.06 -18.96
CA LEU A 301 -28.07 17.61 -19.14
C LEU A 301 -26.63 17.31 -19.54
N ARG A 302 -25.98 18.17 -20.34
CA ARG A 302 -24.55 18.02 -20.67
C ARG A 302 -23.69 18.18 -19.43
N GLU A 303 -23.95 19.19 -18.60
CA GLU A 303 -23.22 19.39 -17.35
C GLU A 303 -23.41 18.19 -16.38
N GLN A 304 -24.61 17.63 -16.31
CA GLN A 304 -24.86 16.41 -15.53
C GLN A 304 -24.10 15.20 -16.07
N VAL A 305 -24.01 15.04 -17.39
CA VAL A 305 -23.21 13.97 -18.02
C VAL A 305 -21.72 14.18 -17.72
N ASP A 306 -21.20 15.40 -17.86
CA ASP A 306 -19.79 15.71 -17.55
C ASP A 306 -19.47 15.46 -16.06
N ALA A 307 -20.38 15.82 -15.16
CA ALA A 307 -20.24 15.54 -13.73
C ALA A 307 -20.30 14.03 -13.42
N ALA A 308 -21.17 13.27 -14.11
CA ALA A 308 -21.26 11.83 -13.98
C ALA A 308 -19.99 11.13 -14.50
N LEU A 309 -19.43 11.58 -15.62
CA LEU A 309 -18.17 11.07 -16.16
C LEU A 309 -16.99 11.34 -15.20
N GLY A 310 -16.90 12.55 -14.63
CA GLY A 310 -15.88 12.86 -13.62
C GLY A 310 -16.04 12.03 -12.32
N ALA A 311 -17.27 11.69 -11.94
CA ALA A 311 -17.51 10.78 -10.82
C ALA A 311 -17.09 9.33 -11.13
N GLU A 312 -17.32 8.86 -12.36
CA GLU A 312 -16.88 7.54 -12.83
C GLU A 312 -15.35 7.41 -12.80
N GLU A 313 -14.62 8.40 -13.31
CA GLU A 313 -13.14 8.42 -13.26
C GLU A 313 -12.61 8.36 -11.82
N MET A 314 -13.25 9.08 -10.88
CA MET A 314 -12.88 9.00 -9.47
C MET A 314 -13.15 7.62 -8.87
N VAL A 315 -14.27 6.99 -9.22
CA VAL A 315 -14.62 5.64 -8.76
C VAL A 315 -13.63 4.61 -9.31
N GLU A 316 -13.21 4.72 -10.57
CA GLU A 316 -12.18 3.87 -11.17
C GLU A 316 -10.84 4.02 -10.44
N GLN A 317 -10.38 5.26 -10.20
CA GLN A 317 -9.15 5.51 -9.44
C GLN A 317 -9.22 4.98 -8.00
N LEU A 318 -10.38 5.06 -7.35
CA LEU A 318 -10.61 4.51 -6.02
C LEU A 318 -10.61 2.98 -6.03
N ALA A 319 -11.17 2.36 -7.06
CA ALA A 319 -11.15 0.92 -7.25
C ALA A 319 -9.71 0.40 -7.47
N ASP A 320 -8.93 1.07 -8.33
CA ASP A 320 -7.52 0.74 -8.56
C ASP A 320 -6.69 0.84 -7.27
N LYS A 321 -6.86 1.93 -6.52
CA LYS A 321 -6.19 2.10 -5.22
C LYS A 321 -6.62 1.04 -4.21
N LYS A 322 -7.91 0.66 -4.21
CA LYS A 322 -8.43 -0.39 -3.33
C LYS A 322 -7.79 -1.73 -3.67
N MET A 323 -7.77 -2.12 -4.95
CA MET A 323 -7.16 -3.35 -5.40
C MET A 323 -5.67 -3.39 -5.04
N ALA A 324 -4.92 -2.31 -5.30
CA ALA A 324 -3.50 -2.23 -4.94
C ALA A 324 -3.25 -2.34 -3.43
N LEU A 325 -4.14 -1.79 -2.59
CA LEU A 325 -4.06 -1.94 -1.13
C LEU A 325 -4.45 -3.35 -0.68
N GLU A 326 -5.44 -3.98 -1.32
CA GLU A 326 -5.82 -5.38 -1.06
C GLU A 326 -4.65 -6.32 -1.38
N ASP A 327 -3.97 -6.13 -2.51
CA ASP A 327 -2.77 -6.89 -2.90
C ASP A 327 -1.63 -6.71 -1.89
N GLN A 328 -1.37 -5.48 -1.43
CA GLN A 328 -0.36 -5.21 -0.39
C GLN A 328 -0.70 -5.88 0.93
N VAL A 329 -1.98 -5.88 1.33
CA VAL A 329 -2.42 -6.55 2.55
C VAL A 329 -2.27 -8.07 2.42
N GLU A 330 -2.55 -8.63 1.26
CA GLU A 330 -2.37 -10.06 1.01
C GLU A 330 -0.89 -10.46 1.04
N GLN A 331 -0.01 -9.66 0.41
CA GLN A 331 1.44 -9.87 0.48
C GLN A 331 1.95 -9.79 1.93
N LEU A 332 1.55 -8.78 2.70
CA LEU A 332 1.97 -8.64 4.10
C LEU A 332 1.47 -9.81 4.96
N LYS A 333 0.28 -10.34 4.69
CA LYS A 333 -0.22 -11.55 5.38
C LYS A 333 0.60 -12.78 5.03
N GLN A 334 1.01 -12.92 3.78
CA GLN A 334 1.90 -14.00 3.36
C GLN A 334 3.27 -13.87 4.06
N ASP A 335 3.86 -12.68 4.06
CA ASP A 335 5.14 -12.42 4.71
C ASP A 335 5.07 -12.72 6.23
N VAL A 336 3.98 -12.34 6.90
CA VAL A 336 3.74 -12.68 8.31
C VAL A 336 3.66 -14.19 8.50
N SER A 337 2.92 -14.92 7.66
CA SER A 337 2.84 -16.38 7.74
C SER A 337 4.19 -17.06 7.51
N GLU A 338 5.04 -16.52 6.63
CA GLU A 338 6.40 -17.03 6.39
C GLU A 338 7.32 -16.74 7.59
N LEU A 339 7.21 -15.56 8.21
CA LEU A 339 7.95 -15.20 9.42
C LEU A 339 7.52 -16.04 10.64
N GLU A 340 6.23 -16.31 10.80
CA GLU A 340 5.70 -17.20 11.84
C GLU A 340 6.25 -18.64 11.68
N ALA A 341 6.31 -19.15 10.45
CA ALA A 341 6.91 -20.45 10.16
C ALA A 341 8.43 -20.47 10.46
N LEU A 342 9.16 -19.40 10.16
CA LEU A 342 10.56 -19.26 10.52
C LEU A 342 10.77 -19.20 12.04
N GLN A 343 9.87 -18.54 12.76
CA GLN A 343 9.90 -18.48 14.22
C GLN A 343 9.68 -19.87 14.83
N GLU A 344 8.71 -20.65 14.33
CA GLU A 344 8.46 -22.03 14.81
C GLU A 344 9.70 -22.91 14.63
N VAL A 345 10.37 -22.82 13.47
CA VAL A 345 11.62 -23.55 13.22
C VAL A 345 12.75 -23.07 14.13
N HIS A 346 12.85 -21.77 14.36
CA HIS A 346 13.84 -21.21 15.29
C HIS A 346 13.60 -21.70 16.73
N GLU A 347 12.36 -21.76 17.19
CA GLU A 347 11.99 -22.30 18.50
C GLU A 347 12.38 -23.77 18.62
N GLN A 348 12.08 -24.60 17.60
CA GLN A 348 12.51 -26.00 17.55
C GLN A 348 14.03 -26.16 17.60
N LEU A 349 14.78 -25.30 16.90
CA LEU A 349 16.24 -25.31 16.91
C LEU A 349 16.81 -24.92 18.29
N VAL A 350 16.21 -23.94 18.96
CA VAL A 350 16.60 -23.53 20.32
C VAL A 350 16.33 -24.66 21.32
N GLU A 351 15.18 -25.32 21.22
CA GLU A 351 14.84 -26.47 22.06
C GLU A 351 15.83 -27.63 21.86
N SER A 352 16.12 -27.98 20.60
CA SER A 352 17.09 -29.03 20.28
C SER A 352 18.51 -28.71 20.79
N ASN A 353 18.96 -27.45 20.66
CA ASN A 353 20.26 -27.04 21.22
C ASN A 353 20.26 -27.09 22.75
N ARG A 354 19.14 -26.74 23.41
CA ARG A 354 19.01 -26.82 24.87
C ARG A 354 19.07 -28.27 25.37
N GLU A 355 18.44 -29.19 24.65
CA GLU A 355 18.50 -30.63 24.94
C GLU A 355 19.93 -31.15 24.77
N LEU A 356 20.60 -30.85 23.66
CA LEU A 356 21.99 -31.23 23.43
C LEU A 356 22.93 -30.66 24.50
N GLU A 357 22.73 -29.41 24.93
CA GLU A 357 23.52 -28.81 26.01
C GLU A 357 23.30 -29.54 27.35
N MET A 358 22.07 -30.00 27.61
CA MET A 358 21.75 -30.79 28.81
C MET A 358 22.46 -32.15 28.77
N ASP A 359 22.38 -32.85 27.63
CA ASP A 359 23.05 -34.15 27.43
C ASP A 359 24.57 -34.03 27.63
N LEU A 360 25.20 -33.02 27.04
CA LEU A 360 26.65 -32.76 27.20
C LEU A 360 27.03 -32.41 28.64
N ARG A 361 26.16 -31.72 29.39
CA ARG A 361 26.37 -31.46 30.82
C ARG A 361 26.29 -32.75 31.64
N GLU A 362 25.33 -33.62 31.36
CA GLU A 362 25.21 -34.92 32.02
C GLU A 362 26.44 -35.81 31.73
N GLU A 363 26.90 -35.85 30.47
CA GLU A 363 28.14 -36.56 30.10
C GLU A 363 29.37 -36.01 30.84
N LEU A 364 29.48 -34.68 30.97
CA LEU A 364 30.56 -34.02 31.71
C LEU A 364 30.51 -34.38 33.21
N GLU A 365 29.32 -34.39 33.82
CA GLU A 365 29.14 -34.79 35.22
C GLU A 365 29.54 -36.25 35.45
N MET A 366 29.15 -37.15 34.53
CA MET A 366 29.55 -38.55 34.54
C MET A 366 31.06 -38.72 34.42
N ALA A 367 31.72 -38.01 33.49
CA ALA A 367 33.17 -38.03 33.33
C ALA A 367 33.89 -37.48 34.58
N HIS A 368 33.38 -36.42 35.20
CA HIS A 368 33.91 -35.88 36.45
C HIS A 368 33.71 -36.85 37.63
N ALA A 369 32.59 -37.58 37.69
CA ALA A 369 32.38 -38.63 38.69
C ALA A 369 33.40 -39.77 38.52
N ALA A 370 33.58 -40.28 37.31
CA ALA A 370 34.56 -41.30 36.98
C ALA A 370 36.01 -40.84 37.31
N THR A 371 36.35 -39.59 37.00
CA THR A 371 37.66 -39.02 37.34
C THR A 371 37.91 -38.97 38.85
N ARG A 372 36.88 -38.60 39.62
CA ARG A 372 36.98 -38.59 41.10
C ARG A 372 37.11 -40.00 41.67
N GLU A 373 36.41 -40.97 41.11
CA GLU A 373 36.53 -42.38 41.52
C GLU A 373 37.93 -42.94 41.22
N ALA A 374 38.43 -42.76 40.00
CA ALA A 374 39.78 -43.16 39.62
C ALA A 374 40.86 -42.50 40.50
N ASN A 375 40.67 -41.23 40.89
CA ASN A 375 41.58 -40.57 41.85
C ASN A 375 41.56 -41.22 43.23
N ARG A 376 40.38 -41.62 43.75
CA ARG A 376 40.27 -42.34 45.03
C ARG A 376 40.92 -43.72 44.96
N GLU A 377 40.71 -44.45 43.87
CA GLU A 377 41.37 -45.75 43.65
C GLU A 377 42.89 -45.61 43.59
N ARG A 378 43.37 -44.57 42.89
CA ARG A 378 44.80 -44.23 42.84
C ARG A 378 45.35 -43.92 44.24
N GLU A 379 44.64 -43.12 45.03
CA GLU A 379 45.06 -42.78 46.41
C GLU A 379 45.13 -44.04 47.30
N ALA A 380 44.13 -44.91 47.23
CA ALA A 380 44.13 -46.18 47.96
C ALA A 380 45.28 -47.12 47.52
N ALA A 381 45.58 -47.16 46.21
CA ALA A 381 46.71 -47.92 45.68
C ALA A 381 48.06 -47.34 46.16
N LEU A 382 48.21 -46.01 46.19
CA LEU A 382 49.40 -45.35 46.71
C LEU A 382 49.60 -45.62 48.21
N GLU A 383 48.54 -45.59 49.02
CA GLU A 383 48.60 -45.97 50.44
C GLU A 383 49.06 -47.42 50.60
N THR A 384 48.52 -48.34 49.80
CA THR A 384 48.95 -49.75 49.77
C THR A 384 50.42 -49.91 49.39
N ILE A 385 50.92 -49.11 48.45
CA ILE A 385 52.34 -49.11 48.07
C ILE A 385 53.20 -48.60 49.23
N MET A 386 52.79 -47.52 49.91
CA MET A 386 53.51 -46.99 51.07
C MET A 386 53.61 -48.01 52.22
N ASP A 387 52.53 -48.74 52.50
CA ASP A 387 52.52 -49.82 53.49
C ASP A 387 53.49 -50.95 53.10
N ARG A 388 53.49 -51.32 51.82
CA ARG A 388 54.42 -52.32 51.27
C ARG A 388 55.87 -51.84 51.36
N ASP A 389 56.17 -50.59 51.01
CA ASP A 389 57.51 -50.02 51.10
C ASP A 389 58.00 -49.97 52.55
N THR A 390 57.14 -49.57 53.49
CA THR A 390 57.44 -49.60 54.92
C THR A 390 57.75 -51.03 55.39
N THR A 391 57.02 -52.02 54.90
CA THR A 391 57.26 -53.44 55.18
C THR A 391 58.58 -53.92 54.58
N ILE A 392 58.89 -53.53 53.34
CA ILE A 392 60.16 -53.84 52.67
C ILE A 392 61.34 -53.24 53.45
N LEU A 393 61.22 -52.00 53.94
CA LEU A 393 62.25 -51.36 54.76
C LEU A 393 62.52 -52.18 56.04
N LYS A 394 61.47 -52.59 56.76
CA LYS A 394 61.61 -53.47 57.94
C LYS A 394 62.28 -54.80 57.60
N PHE A 395 61.95 -55.41 56.46
CA PHE A 395 62.61 -56.63 56.00
C PHE A 395 64.08 -56.39 55.64
N ARG A 396 64.43 -55.27 55.00
CA ARG A 396 65.83 -54.90 54.70
C ARG A 396 66.64 -54.69 55.97
N GLU A 397 66.09 -53.99 56.96
CA GLU A 397 66.71 -53.81 58.28
C GLU A 397 66.93 -55.15 58.99
N LEU A 398 65.96 -56.06 58.91
CA LEU A 398 66.09 -57.40 59.49
C LEU A 398 67.19 -58.21 58.80
N VAL A 399 67.23 -58.20 57.47
CA VAL A 399 68.28 -58.88 56.68
C VAL A 399 69.65 -58.26 56.98
N GLN A 400 69.74 -56.94 57.10
CA GLN A 400 70.97 -56.26 57.51
C GLN A 400 71.43 -56.72 58.89
N LYS A 401 70.55 -56.75 59.90
CA LYS A 401 70.86 -57.26 61.25
C LYS A 401 71.35 -58.72 61.22
N MET A 402 70.69 -59.58 60.44
CA MET A 402 71.11 -60.98 60.27
C MET A 402 72.48 -61.10 59.59
N THR A 403 72.75 -60.25 58.60
CA THR A 403 74.04 -60.20 57.89
C THR A 403 75.14 -59.69 58.79
N GLU A 404 74.88 -58.67 59.61
CA GLU A 404 75.78 -58.18 60.66
C GLU A 404 76.09 -59.28 61.67
N GLN A 405 75.07 -59.98 62.20
CA GLN A 405 75.27 -61.13 63.09
C GLN A 405 76.06 -62.27 62.44
N TYR A 406 75.79 -62.60 61.17
CA TYR A 406 76.54 -63.60 60.44
C TYR A 406 78.00 -63.18 60.25
N ASN A 407 78.25 -61.92 59.91
CA ASN A 407 79.58 -61.35 59.77
C ASN A 407 80.31 -61.29 61.12
N GLU A 408 79.63 -60.96 62.21
CA GLU A 408 80.20 -60.99 63.57
C GLU A 408 80.61 -62.42 63.96
N ILE A 409 79.76 -63.42 63.72
CA ILE A 409 80.08 -64.83 64.00
C ILE A 409 81.23 -65.29 63.11
N ARG A 410 81.23 -64.92 61.83
CA ARG A 410 82.31 -65.21 60.88
C ARG A 410 83.61 -64.52 61.30
N ALA A 411 83.55 -63.26 61.73
CA ALA A 411 84.69 -62.51 62.25
C ALA A 411 85.19 -63.10 63.57
N GLN A 412 84.33 -63.62 64.45
CA GLN A 412 84.73 -64.36 65.64
C GLN A 412 85.37 -65.72 65.31
N LEU A 413 84.93 -66.37 64.23
CA LEU A 413 85.56 -67.58 63.68
C LEU A 413 86.92 -67.25 63.05
N GLU A 414 87.01 -66.22 62.22
CA GLU A 414 88.24 -65.71 61.62
C GLU A 414 89.20 -65.17 62.71
N SER A 415 88.72 -64.53 63.78
CA SER A 415 89.55 -64.07 64.91
C SER A 415 90.03 -65.21 65.81
N LYS A 416 89.28 -66.32 65.87
CA LYS A 416 89.73 -67.57 66.52
C LYS A 416 90.66 -68.39 65.63
N GLN A 417 90.69 -68.12 64.32
CA GLN A 417 91.48 -68.88 63.35
C GLN A 417 92.62 -68.07 62.69
N GLY A 418 92.76 -66.78 63.00
CA GLY A 418 93.79 -65.92 62.43
C GLY A 418 93.98 -64.60 63.18
N SER A 419 95.15 -64.44 63.77
CA SER A 419 95.87 -63.15 63.88
C SER A 419 96.79 -63.04 62.65
N PRO A 420 97.18 -61.85 62.11
CA PRO A 420 97.01 -60.46 62.58
C PRO A 420 96.43 -59.44 61.55
N ALA A 421 95.89 -58.33 62.06
CA ALA A 421 95.99 -56.88 61.66
C ALA A 421 96.12 -56.42 60.17
N PRO A 422 95.93 -55.11 59.85
CA PRO A 422 95.11 -54.02 60.42
C PRO A 422 94.22 -53.33 59.35
N SER A 423 93.31 -52.43 59.74
CA SER A 423 93.04 -51.13 59.07
C SER A 423 91.93 -50.36 59.80
N GLU A 424 92.30 -49.19 60.32
CA GLU A 424 91.45 -48.27 61.08
C GLU A 424 90.50 -47.46 60.18
N GLN A 425 89.25 -47.38 60.63
CA GLN A 425 88.39 -46.19 60.84
C GLN A 425 88.20 -45.19 59.68
N GLU A 426 87.00 -45.02 59.12
CA GLU A 426 85.76 -44.41 59.68
C GLU A 426 85.84 -42.90 59.99
N SER A 427 85.04 -42.12 59.25
CA SER A 427 84.07 -41.18 59.86
C SER A 427 83.07 -40.65 58.79
N THR A 428 81.95 -41.34 58.74
CA THR A 428 80.53 -40.92 58.82
C THR A 428 80.05 -39.46 58.57
N PRO A 429 78.73 -39.29 58.28
CA PRO A 429 78.09 -38.19 57.55
C PRO A 429 77.08 -37.32 58.37
N GLU A 430 76.46 -36.34 57.69
CA GLU A 430 75.23 -35.54 58.02
C GLU A 430 75.30 -34.48 59.16
N PRO A 431 74.37 -33.47 59.27
CA PRO A 431 73.07 -33.28 58.58
C PRO A 431 72.76 -31.84 58.09
N ALA A 432 71.59 -31.76 57.44
CA ALA A 432 70.85 -30.60 56.95
C ALA A 432 70.77 -29.37 57.88
N ARG A 433 70.76 -28.18 57.24
CA ARG A 433 70.08 -26.99 57.75
C ARG A 433 69.25 -26.31 56.65
N SER A 434 67.98 -26.20 56.99
CA SER A 434 66.84 -25.52 56.39
C SER A 434 67.07 -24.05 56.01
N SER A 435 66.45 -23.63 54.90
CA SER A 435 66.10 -22.24 54.61
C SER A 435 64.77 -22.12 53.83
N PRO A 436 63.67 -21.62 54.45
CA PRO A 436 62.47 -21.20 53.72
C PRO A 436 62.04 -19.77 54.09
N PRO A 437 62.49 -18.72 53.37
CA PRO A 437 61.74 -17.46 53.33
C PRO A 437 61.36 -16.98 51.93
N ALA A 438 61.97 -17.51 50.86
CA ALA A 438 61.77 -16.99 49.50
C ALA A 438 60.49 -17.53 48.81
N GLU A 439 60.10 -18.77 49.09
CA GLU A 439 58.96 -19.42 48.43
C GLU A 439 57.60 -18.88 48.90
N LEU A 440 57.50 -18.45 50.16
CA LEU A 440 56.26 -17.89 50.73
C LEU A 440 55.89 -16.53 50.10
N GLY A 441 56.88 -15.68 49.81
CA GLY A 441 56.65 -14.39 49.15
C GLY A 441 56.12 -14.56 47.71
N SER A 442 56.72 -15.48 46.95
CA SER A 442 56.27 -15.83 45.59
C SER A 442 54.84 -16.35 45.58
N LEU A 443 54.50 -17.24 46.53
CA LEU A 443 53.16 -17.80 46.66
C LEU A 443 52.10 -16.73 47.03
N VAL A 444 52.44 -15.78 47.91
CA VAL A 444 51.53 -14.67 48.27
C VAL A 444 51.32 -13.71 47.10
N HIS A 445 52.34 -13.43 46.28
CA HIS A 445 52.19 -12.63 45.07
C HIS A 445 51.36 -13.35 43.99
N ALA A 446 51.58 -14.65 43.80
CA ALA A 446 50.78 -15.48 42.90
C ALA A 446 49.31 -15.57 43.35
N SER A 447 49.07 -15.74 44.65
CA SER A 447 47.72 -15.73 45.25
C SER A 447 47.02 -14.37 45.04
N ARG A 448 47.71 -13.25 45.30
CA ARG A 448 47.15 -11.90 45.03
C ARG A 448 46.86 -11.65 43.55
N ALA A 449 47.69 -12.18 42.65
CA ALA A 449 47.43 -12.09 41.21
C ALA A 449 46.21 -12.93 40.80
N SER A 450 46.06 -14.12 41.36
CA SER A 450 44.90 -15.00 41.15
C SER A 450 43.61 -14.36 41.66
N THR A 451 43.59 -13.78 42.87
CA THR A 451 42.42 -13.07 43.41
C THR A 451 42.03 -11.88 42.52
N ARG A 452 43.00 -11.06 42.07
CA ARG A 452 42.73 -9.96 41.14
C ARG A 452 42.18 -10.44 39.80
N SER A 453 42.67 -11.58 39.30
CA SER A 453 42.17 -12.17 38.05
C SER A 453 40.71 -12.61 38.20
N ILE A 454 40.36 -13.24 39.32
CA ILE A 454 39.00 -13.65 39.62
C ILE A 454 38.09 -12.42 39.75
N ASP A 455 38.53 -11.38 40.49
CA ASP A 455 37.77 -10.14 40.63
C ASP A 455 37.51 -9.45 39.28
N LEU A 456 38.48 -9.48 38.36
CA LEU A 456 38.30 -8.94 37.01
C LEU A 456 37.30 -9.76 36.19
N GLN A 457 37.33 -11.09 36.32
CA GLN A 457 36.35 -11.98 35.66
C GLN A 457 34.93 -11.76 36.21
N LEU A 458 34.78 -11.59 37.53
CA LEU A 458 33.51 -11.27 38.15
C LEU A 458 32.97 -9.92 37.68
N ARG A 459 33.81 -8.88 37.62
CA ARG A 459 33.42 -7.58 37.05
C ARG A 459 33.06 -7.65 35.57
N ALA A 460 33.75 -8.49 34.81
CA ALA A 460 33.43 -8.72 33.40
C ALA A 460 32.04 -9.36 33.26
N LEU A 461 31.71 -10.34 34.12
CA LEU A 461 30.39 -10.96 34.17
C LEU A 461 29.30 -9.96 34.59
N GLU A 462 29.52 -9.15 35.62
CA GLU A 462 28.58 -8.10 36.03
C GLU A 462 28.30 -7.12 34.90
N LEU A 463 29.33 -6.76 34.13
CA LEU A 463 29.22 -5.86 32.99
C LEU A 463 28.50 -6.51 31.79
N THR A 464 28.70 -7.81 31.52
CA THR A 464 27.93 -8.51 30.49
C THR A 464 26.46 -8.64 30.87
N GLN A 465 26.16 -8.95 32.14
CA GLN A 465 24.79 -9.00 32.66
C GLN A 465 24.12 -7.62 32.65
N ALA A 466 24.84 -6.56 33.03
CA ALA A 466 24.32 -5.19 32.97
C ALA A 466 24.01 -4.74 31.53
N ARG A 467 24.85 -5.14 30.56
CA ARG A 467 24.59 -4.91 29.13
C ARG A 467 23.35 -5.67 28.66
N ALA A 468 23.27 -6.97 28.92
CA ALA A 468 22.10 -7.77 28.55
C ALA A 468 20.81 -7.22 29.18
N ARG A 469 20.86 -6.79 30.44
CA ARG A 469 19.73 -6.11 31.09
C ARG A 469 19.36 -4.80 30.39
N ALA A 470 20.34 -4.00 29.99
CA ALA A 470 20.09 -2.74 29.27
C ALA A 470 19.46 -3.02 27.89
N ASP A 471 19.91 -4.05 27.18
CA ASP A 471 19.35 -4.46 25.88
C ASP A 471 17.90 -4.95 26.02
N MET A 472 17.62 -5.77 27.05
CA MET A 472 16.26 -6.22 27.36
C MET A 472 15.33 -5.05 27.73
N LEU A 473 15.84 -4.06 28.46
CA LEU A 473 15.08 -2.85 28.80
C LEU A 473 14.86 -1.95 27.57
N ALA A 474 15.86 -1.85 26.69
CA ALA A 474 15.74 -1.10 25.43
C ALA A 474 14.66 -1.69 24.52
N ALA A 475 14.50 -3.02 24.51
CA ALA A 475 13.41 -3.69 23.79
C ALA A 475 12.00 -3.40 24.34
N CYS A 476 11.90 -2.86 25.56
CA CYS A 476 10.63 -2.44 26.16
C CYS A 476 10.28 -0.96 25.90
N LEU A 477 11.18 -0.20 25.25
CA LEU A 477 10.99 1.21 24.95
C LEU A 477 10.35 1.39 23.56
N PRO A 478 9.60 2.48 23.33
CA PRO A 478 8.96 2.72 22.04
C PRO A 478 9.96 2.86 20.88
N ASP A 479 9.55 2.51 19.65
CA ASP A 479 10.41 2.56 18.45
C ASP A 479 11.00 3.96 18.17
N HIS A 480 10.30 5.03 18.56
CA HIS A 480 10.80 6.41 18.42
C HIS A 480 12.03 6.72 19.29
N PHE A 481 12.29 5.92 20.33
CA PHE A 481 13.47 6.07 21.20
C PHE A 481 14.76 5.70 20.46
N MET A 482 14.69 4.74 19.53
CA MET A 482 15.83 4.19 18.79
C MET A 482 16.04 4.83 17.41
N VAL A 483 15.25 5.85 17.05
CA VAL A 483 15.43 6.61 15.81
C VAL A 483 16.77 7.36 15.84
N GLN A 484 17.37 7.56 14.67
CA GLN A 484 18.60 8.34 14.53
C GLN A 484 18.42 9.75 15.08
N ALA A 485 19.33 10.19 15.95
CA ALA A 485 19.22 11.43 16.75
C ALA A 485 18.05 11.45 17.75
N GLY A 486 17.55 10.28 18.15
CA GLY A 486 16.57 10.11 19.22
C GLY A 486 17.19 10.05 20.62
N ASP A 487 16.34 9.80 21.60
CA ASP A 487 16.67 9.77 23.03
C ASP A 487 17.79 8.76 23.37
N HIS A 488 17.88 7.64 22.64
CA HIS A 488 18.97 6.68 22.79
C HIS A 488 20.34 7.30 22.51
N ASP A 489 20.46 8.07 21.42
CA ASP A 489 21.71 8.73 21.02
C ASP A 489 22.11 9.82 22.02
N ALA A 490 21.12 10.53 22.61
CA ALA A 490 21.36 11.52 23.66
C ALA A 490 21.95 10.87 24.93
N ILE A 491 21.43 9.71 25.34
CA ILE A 491 21.98 8.95 26.47
C ILE A 491 23.41 8.47 26.16
N LEU A 492 23.65 7.97 24.94
CA LEU A 492 24.99 7.56 24.52
C LEU A 492 26.00 8.72 24.54
N LEU A 493 25.57 9.92 24.16
CA LEU A 493 26.39 11.13 24.18
C LEU A 493 26.77 11.54 25.62
N ILE A 494 25.81 11.54 26.55
CA ILE A 494 26.08 11.84 27.97
C ILE A 494 27.09 10.84 28.54
N LEU A 495 26.87 9.54 28.30
CA LEU A 495 27.78 8.49 28.76
C LEU A 495 29.15 8.55 28.06
N LEU A 496 29.22 9.01 26.80
CA LEU A 496 30.48 9.24 26.11
C LEU A 496 31.30 10.32 26.80
N LEU A 497 30.68 11.45 27.16
CA LEU A 497 31.34 12.56 27.84
C LEU A 497 31.91 12.11 29.20
N GLN A 498 31.12 11.41 30.02
CA GLN A 498 31.60 10.86 31.29
C GLN A 498 32.75 9.85 31.11
N ARG A 499 32.66 8.97 30.11
CA ARG A 499 33.74 8.02 29.77
C ARG A 499 35.01 8.71 29.32
N LEU A 500 34.89 9.81 28.58
CA LEU A 500 36.04 10.53 28.07
C LEU A 500 36.79 11.22 29.21
N ASN A 501 36.06 11.81 30.17
CA ASN A 501 36.67 12.42 31.35
C ASN A 501 37.42 11.39 32.20
N THR A 502 36.77 10.28 32.53
CA THR A 502 37.39 9.19 33.33
C THR A 502 38.59 8.55 32.63
N LYS A 503 38.52 8.35 31.31
CA LYS A 503 39.66 7.85 30.52
C LYS A 503 40.82 8.84 30.51
N ALA A 504 40.55 10.14 30.41
CA ALA A 504 41.59 11.16 30.47
C ALA A 504 42.30 11.13 31.83
N ASP A 505 41.58 11.00 32.94
CA ASP A 505 42.17 10.86 34.29
C ASP A 505 43.05 9.62 34.44
N ILE A 506 42.59 8.47 33.92
CA ILE A 506 43.37 7.22 33.95
C ILE A 506 44.67 7.40 33.16
N ILE A 507 44.59 7.95 31.95
CA ILE A 507 45.74 8.18 31.09
C ILE A 507 46.70 9.17 31.76
N LEU A 508 46.18 10.24 32.36
CA LEU A 508 46.96 11.23 33.09
C LEU A 508 47.71 10.62 34.28
N GLY A 509 47.05 9.76 35.06
CA GLY A 509 47.68 8.99 36.14
C GLY A 509 48.83 8.12 35.63
N GLN A 510 48.59 7.35 34.56
CA GLN A 510 49.61 6.48 33.96
C GLN A 510 50.78 7.26 33.36
N ILE A 511 50.52 8.42 32.76
CA ILE A 511 51.55 9.31 32.22
C ILE A 511 52.42 9.89 33.35
N ARG A 512 51.81 10.29 34.47
CA ARG A 512 52.52 10.81 35.65
C ARG A 512 53.38 9.74 36.31
N GLU A 513 52.91 8.51 36.37
CA GLU A 513 53.67 7.36 36.89
C GLU A 513 54.83 6.97 35.95
N ARG A 514 54.57 6.91 34.64
CA ARG A 514 55.56 6.49 33.64
C ARG A 514 56.65 7.52 33.39
N PHE A 515 56.32 8.81 33.50
CA PHE A 515 57.24 9.92 33.29
C PHE A 515 57.29 10.81 34.55
N PRO A 516 58.19 10.52 35.51
CA PRO A 516 58.27 11.27 36.76
C PRO A 516 58.75 12.71 36.54
N ALA A 517 58.51 13.58 37.52
CA ALA A 517 58.94 14.97 37.45
C ALA A 517 60.45 15.12 37.57
N VAL A 518 61.03 16.04 36.77
CA VAL A 518 62.44 16.40 36.88
C VAL A 518 62.60 17.35 38.07
N ASN A 519 63.09 16.83 39.19
CA ASN A 519 63.25 17.59 40.44
C ASN A 519 64.49 18.51 40.43
N VAL A 520 65.49 18.24 39.59
CA VAL A 520 66.73 19.02 39.49
C VAL A 520 67.12 19.18 38.01
N TRP A 521 67.29 20.42 37.55
CA TRP A 521 67.57 20.77 36.16
C TRP A 521 69.08 21.02 35.93
N ASP A 522 69.87 19.95 35.94
CA ASP A 522 71.31 20.02 35.69
C ASP A 522 71.66 19.84 34.20
N ARG A 523 72.85 20.33 33.79
CA ARG A 523 73.33 20.22 32.40
C ARG A 523 73.32 18.77 31.90
N GLU A 524 73.60 17.79 32.76
CA GLU A 524 73.57 16.37 32.41
C GLU A 524 72.14 15.82 32.21
N ALA A 525 71.17 16.26 33.01
CA ALA A 525 69.76 15.89 32.84
C ALA A 525 69.21 16.38 31.49
N VAL A 526 69.68 17.54 31.02
CA VAL A 526 69.28 18.16 29.74
C VAL A 526 70.06 17.61 28.54
N THR A 527 71.38 17.36 28.65
CA THR A 527 72.23 17.02 27.49
C THR A 527 72.62 15.55 27.38
N LYS A 528 72.56 14.75 28.46
CA LYS A 528 73.02 13.34 28.47
C LYS A 528 71.90 12.32 28.68
N THR A 529 70.77 12.72 29.25
CA THR A 529 69.64 11.81 29.53
C THR A 529 68.38 12.24 28.79
N HIS A 530 67.48 11.30 28.50
CA HIS A 530 66.19 11.61 27.88
C HIS A 530 65.13 12.14 28.87
N THR A 531 65.49 12.34 30.14
CA THR A 531 64.53 12.68 31.22
C THR A 531 63.86 14.03 31.00
N ALA A 532 64.61 15.06 30.60
CA ALA A 532 64.06 16.39 30.32
C ALA A 532 63.10 16.38 29.11
N VAL A 533 63.40 15.60 28.08
CA VAL A 533 62.56 15.44 26.87
C VAL A 533 61.31 14.61 27.18
N GLN A 534 61.43 13.56 27.99
CA GLN A 534 60.28 12.77 28.45
C GLN A 534 59.34 13.60 29.34
N TYR A 535 59.90 14.46 30.19
CA TYR A 535 59.12 15.38 31.01
C TYR A 535 58.44 16.49 30.18
N SER A 536 59.11 17.05 29.17
CA SER A 536 58.47 18.03 28.28
C SER A 536 57.33 17.40 27.46
N PHE A 537 57.52 16.18 26.96
CA PHE A 537 56.47 15.39 26.32
C PHE A 537 55.29 15.12 27.27
N ARG A 538 55.59 14.76 28.54
CA ARG A 538 54.58 14.60 29.59
C ARG A 538 53.75 15.86 29.76
N CYS A 539 54.38 17.01 29.95
CA CYS A 539 53.70 18.30 30.14
C CYS A 539 52.82 18.68 28.95
N GLN A 540 53.29 18.41 27.72
CA GLN A 540 52.50 18.66 26.51
C GLN A 540 51.27 17.76 26.45
N LEU A 541 51.43 16.46 26.72
CA LEU A 541 50.33 15.51 26.70
C LEU A 541 49.32 15.76 27.84
N GLU A 542 49.83 16.10 29.02
CA GLU A 542 49.05 16.53 30.19
C GLU A 542 48.23 17.79 29.87
N TYR A 543 48.82 18.80 29.21
CA TYR A 543 48.09 19.98 28.76
C TYR A 543 46.96 19.65 27.79
N GLN A 544 47.22 18.80 26.78
CA GLN A 544 46.19 18.41 25.81
C GLN A 544 45.05 17.61 26.47
N LEU A 545 45.38 16.72 27.41
CA LEU A 545 44.38 15.96 28.16
C LEU A 545 43.54 16.86 29.07
N HIS A 546 44.15 17.82 29.78
CA HIS A 546 43.43 18.81 30.58
C HIS A 546 42.52 19.70 29.74
N MET A 547 42.94 20.09 28.54
CA MET A 547 42.09 20.85 27.61
C MET A 547 40.84 20.05 27.21
N ILE A 548 41.02 18.77 26.90
CA ILE A 548 39.92 17.86 26.59
C ILE A 548 38.99 17.70 27.81
N GLN A 549 39.54 17.51 29.01
CA GLN A 549 38.76 17.43 30.25
C GLN A 549 37.97 18.70 30.52
N CYS A 550 38.57 19.89 30.33
CA CYS A 550 37.87 21.16 30.50
C CYS A 550 36.67 21.26 29.56
N ILE A 551 36.86 20.95 28.28
CA ILE A 551 35.78 20.96 27.29
C ILE A 551 34.67 19.99 27.70
N VAL A 552 35.03 18.74 28.03
CA VAL A 552 34.06 17.72 28.44
C VAL A 552 33.33 18.10 29.72
N CYS A 553 34.01 18.65 30.73
CA CYS A 553 33.38 19.08 31.98
C CYS A 553 32.38 20.21 31.74
N MET A 554 32.70 21.19 30.88
CA MET A 554 31.73 22.23 30.51
C MET A 554 30.46 21.63 29.88
N TRP A 555 30.60 20.63 29.00
CA TRP A 555 29.45 19.96 28.39
C TRP A 555 28.68 19.09 29.39
N VAL A 556 29.36 18.37 30.28
CA VAL A 556 28.71 17.58 31.34
C VAL A 556 27.92 18.48 32.28
N GLU A 557 28.50 19.58 32.77
CA GLU A 557 27.80 20.54 33.63
C GLU A 557 26.62 21.20 32.92
N ALA A 558 26.76 21.53 31.64
CA ALA A 558 25.66 22.06 30.84
C ALA A 558 24.52 21.04 30.67
N LEU A 559 24.83 19.75 30.49
CA LEU A 559 23.82 18.70 30.30
C LEU A 559 23.17 18.29 31.63
N ASP A 560 23.90 18.25 32.73
CA ASP A 560 23.38 17.94 34.08
C ASP A 560 22.45 19.05 34.61
N THR A 561 22.59 20.29 34.11
CA THR A 561 21.72 21.42 34.46
C THR A 561 20.51 21.57 33.53
N CYS A 562 20.44 20.80 32.43
CA CYS A 562 19.27 20.77 31.55
C CYS A 562 18.19 19.84 32.11
N ALA A 563 16.93 20.28 32.09
CA ALA A 563 15.81 19.40 32.41
C ALA A 563 15.69 18.30 31.34
N PRO A 564 15.29 17.06 31.70
CA PRO A 564 15.13 15.96 30.74
C PRO A 564 14.26 16.35 29.55
N ASP A 565 13.17 17.08 29.79
CA ASP A 565 12.24 17.54 28.75
C ASP A 565 12.85 18.53 27.73
N VAL A 566 13.97 19.17 28.07
CA VAL A 566 14.70 20.12 27.20
C VAL A 566 15.85 19.43 26.47
N LEU A 567 16.40 18.35 27.04
CA LEU A 567 17.46 17.54 26.46
C LEU A 567 16.93 16.55 25.40
N LEU A 568 15.64 16.22 25.47
CA LEU A 568 14.90 15.32 24.56
C LEU A 568 14.12 16.06 23.45
N ARG A 569 14.36 17.37 23.27
CA ARG A 569 13.87 18.19 22.16
C ARG A 569 15.03 18.67 21.30
#